data_AF-A0A7J8QDU5-F1
#
_entry.id   AF-A0A7J8QDU5-F1
#
_cell.length_a   1.000
_cell.length_b   1.000
_cell.length_c   1.000
_cell.angle_alpha   90.00
_cell.angle_beta   90.00
_cell.angle_gamma   90.00
#
_symmetry.space_group_name_H-M   'P 1'
#
loop_
_entity.id
_entity.type
_entity.pdbx_description
1 polymer ?
#
loop_
_entity_poly.entity_id
_entity_poly.type
_entity_poly.pdbx_seq_one_letter_code
_entity_poly.pdbx_strand_id
1 'polypeptide(L)'
;MGTLLKCNKPLFSIRFSSFPNSLRSVQLRTHSFNNPKRRNPIRRCFSSLSPSSQPLINGTTLDKMDGNQQPGSPSSELWLHNTMSKKKELFMPKVEGKVGMYVCGVTAYDLSHIGHARVYVTFDVLYRYLKHLGYEVCYVRNFTDVDDKIIARAKELAEDPISLSRRYCDEFIQDMVHLQCLPPSVEPRVSDHMPHIIDMIKQIVDNGYAYRVEGDVFFSVENFPEYGQLSGRKLEDNRAGERVAVDSRKRNPADFALWKASFMRNNSAKEGEPFWESPWGPGRPGWHIECSAMSAAYLGYSFDIHGGGMDLVFPHHENEIAQ
;
A
#
# COMPACT_ATOMS: atom_id res chain seq x y z
N MET A 1 6.64 -0.70 -26.16
CA MET A 1 5.19 -0.46 -26.35
C MET A 1 4.49 -1.16 -25.22
N GLY A 2 3.92 -0.41 -24.26
CA GLY A 2 3.48 -0.97 -22.97
C GLY A 2 2.24 -1.87 -23.06
N THR A 3 2.17 -2.83 -22.16
CA THR A 3 1.19 -3.92 -22.18
C THR A 3 -0.24 -3.45 -21.87
N LEU A 4 -0.40 -2.32 -21.17
CA LEU A 4 -1.66 -1.59 -20.91
C LEU A 4 -2.55 -1.34 -22.15
N LEU A 5 -2.02 -1.33 -23.37
CA LEU A 5 -2.80 -1.16 -24.60
C LEU A 5 -3.51 -2.45 -25.08
N LYS A 6 -3.12 -3.65 -24.58
CA LYS A 6 -3.68 -4.93 -25.06
C LYS A 6 -5.17 -5.14 -24.70
N CYS A 7 -5.71 -4.39 -23.72
CA CYS A 7 -7.08 -4.55 -23.22
C CYS A 7 -8.17 -3.85 -24.07
N ASN A 8 -7.83 -3.06 -25.09
CA ASN A 8 -8.81 -2.38 -25.95
C ASN A 8 -8.89 -3.00 -27.35
N LYS A 9 -9.83 -3.94 -27.53
CA LYS A 9 -10.34 -4.33 -28.86
C LYS A 9 -11.67 -3.61 -29.11
N PRO A 10 -11.73 -2.54 -29.92
CA PRO A 10 -13.01 -1.97 -30.33
C PRO A 10 -13.75 -2.96 -31.24
N LEU A 11 -15.01 -3.24 -30.92
CA LEU A 11 -15.94 -3.82 -31.87
C LEU A 11 -16.26 -2.77 -32.96
N PHE A 12 -16.50 -3.25 -34.18
CA PHE A 12 -16.77 -2.48 -35.41
C PHE A 12 -15.56 -1.78 -36.07
N SER A 13 -15.21 -2.26 -37.26
CA SER A 13 -14.35 -1.55 -38.21
C SER A 13 -15.18 -0.57 -39.05
N ILE A 14 -15.03 0.72 -38.80
CA ILE A 14 -15.61 1.78 -39.64
C ILE A 14 -14.57 2.18 -40.70
N ARG A 15 -14.86 1.87 -41.97
CA ARG A 15 -14.06 2.38 -43.10
C ARG A 15 -14.41 3.85 -43.33
N PHE A 16 -13.42 4.74 -43.20
CA PHE A 16 -13.53 6.11 -43.70
C PHE A 16 -13.30 6.13 -45.22
N SER A 17 -14.31 6.52 -45.98
CA SER A 17 -14.20 6.95 -47.38
C SER A 17 -14.01 8.47 -47.46
N SER A 18 -13.46 8.94 -48.58
CA SER A 18 -13.03 10.32 -48.77
C SER A 18 -14.16 11.32 -49.02
N PHE A 19 -13.91 12.58 -48.64
CA PHE A 19 -14.67 13.82 -48.86
C PHE A 19 -15.46 13.95 -50.18
N PRO A 20 -16.53 14.78 -50.17
CA PRO A 20 -16.35 16.14 -50.72
C PRO A 20 -16.77 17.29 -49.79
N ASN A 21 -16.39 18.52 -50.18
CA ASN A 21 -16.56 19.75 -49.39
C ASN A 21 -18.00 20.27 -49.30
N SER A 22 -18.34 20.89 -48.17
CA SER A 22 -19.42 21.90 -48.08
C SER A 22 -19.14 22.90 -46.95
N LEU A 23 -19.16 24.20 -47.26
CA LEU A 23 -18.90 25.27 -46.29
C LEU A 23 -20.19 25.70 -45.58
N ARG A 24 -20.24 25.56 -44.25
CA ARG A 24 -21.11 26.37 -43.38
C ARG A 24 -20.36 26.83 -42.15
N SER A 25 -20.30 28.14 -41.96
CA SER A 25 -19.77 28.78 -40.76
C SER A 25 -20.75 28.65 -39.59
N VAL A 26 -20.24 28.26 -38.42
CA VAL A 26 -20.98 28.25 -37.16
C VAL A 26 -20.43 29.36 -36.27
N GLN A 27 -21.27 30.35 -35.94
CA GLN A 27 -20.90 31.42 -35.02
C GLN A 27 -20.97 30.91 -33.56
N LEU A 28 -19.83 30.94 -32.88
CA LEU A 28 -19.78 30.81 -31.42
C LEU A 28 -20.09 32.16 -30.78
N ARG A 29 -21.17 32.23 -29.97
CA ARG A 29 -21.48 33.41 -29.14
C ARG A 29 -20.70 33.34 -27.82
N THR A 30 -19.86 34.34 -27.58
CA THR A 30 -19.27 34.58 -26.26
C THR A 30 -20.20 35.47 -25.43
N HIS A 31 -20.64 34.99 -24.27
CA HIS A 31 -21.39 35.82 -23.31
C HIS A 31 -20.42 36.51 -22.34
N SER A 32 -20.25 37.81 -22.51
CA SER A 32 -19.60 38.69 -21.53
C SER A 32 -20.66 39.34 -20.64
N PHE A 33 -20.45 39.33 -19.32
CA PHE A 33 -21.32 40.01 -18.35
C PHE A 33 -20.60 41.20 -17.73
N ASN A 34 -21.10 42.40 -18.01
CA ASN A 34 -20.60 43.66 -17.47
C ASN A 34 -21.28 44.03 -16.14
N ASN A 35 -20.48 44.60 -15.22
CA ASN A 35 -20.89 45.05 -13.89
C ASN A 35 -21.24 46.56 -13.89
N PRO A 36 -22.35 47.00 -13.27
CA PRO A 36 -22.53 48.42 -12.95
C PRO A 36 -22.93 48.76 -11.49
N LYS A 37 -22.07 49.61 -10.89
CA LYS A 37 -22.38 50.76 -9.99
C LYS A 37 -22.50 50.55 -8.46
N ARG A 38 -21.72 51.38 -7.76
CA ARG A 38 -21.74 51.68 -6.30
C ARG A 38 -22.96 52.53 -5.90
N ARG A 39 -23.33 52.50 -4.61
CA ARG A 39 -23.78 53.68 -3.82
C ARG A 39 -23.71 53.41 -2.30
N ASN A 40 -23.15 54.35 -1.55
CA ASN A 40 -23.19 54.39 -0.08
C ASN A 40 -24.21 55.45 0.38
N PRO A 41 -24.62 55.41 1.66
CA PRO A 41 -24.71 56.62 2.47
C PRO A 41 -23.87 56.55 3.76
N ILE A 42 -23.81 57.66 4.51
CA ILE A 42 -22.90 57.91 5.64
C ILE A 42 -23.70 58.07 6.95
N ARG A 43 -23.10 57.71 8.09
CA ARG A 43 -23.42 58.31 9.42
C ARG A 43 -22.15 58.76 10.15
N ARG A 44 -22.29 59.71 11.07
CA ARG A 44 -21.22 60.39 11.85
C ARG A 44 -21.48 60.28 13.36
N CYS A 45 -20.40 60.31 14.14
CA CYS A 45 -20.15 60.99 15.44
C CYS A 45 -18.64 60.82 15.72
N PHE A 46 -17.79 61.79 16.12
CA PHE A 46 -17.80 62.75 17.26
C PHE A 46 -17.82 62.06 18.64
N SER A 47 -16.90 62.29 19.60
CA SER A 47 -15.64 63.09 19.68
C SER A 47 -14.66 62.40 20.70
N SER A 48 -13.57 62.92 21.31
CA SER A 48 -13.05 64.26 21.68
C SER A 48 -11.48 64.28 21.77
N LEU A 49 -10.89 65.19 22.57
CA LEU A 49 -9.46 65.40 22.89
C LEU A 49 -9.28 65.40 24.44
N SER A 50 -8.29 64.73 25.08
CA SER A 50 -6.87 65.10 25.38
C SER A 50 -6.69 66.04 26.62
N PRO A 51 -5.49 66.28 27.24
CA PRO A 51 -4.13 65.72 27.07
C PRO A 51 -3.35 65.46 28.43
N SER A 52 -2.00 65.52 28.41
CA SER A 52 -1.00 65.57 29.54
C SER A 52 -0.57 64.21 30.18
N SER A 53 0.69 64.02 30.64
CA SER A 53 1.97 64.76 30.47
C SER A 53 3.21 63.83 30.67
N GLN A 54 4.39 64.29 30.20
CA GLN A 54 5.70 63.60 30.23
C GLN A 54 6.57 64.05 31.45
N PRO A 55 7.77 63.49 31.80
CA PRO A 55 8.95 63.42 30.89
C PRO A 55 10.04 62.32 31.07
N LEU A 56 10.81 62.12 29.97
CA LEU A 56 12.27 61.89 29.82
C LEU A 56 13.10 60.92 30.70
N ILE A 57 13.95 60.12 30.02
CA ILE A 57 15.43 60.26 30.04
C ILE A 57 16.06 59.58 28.79
N ASN A 58 17.31 59.90 28.45
CA ASN A 58 17.94 59.67 27.14
C ASN A 58 18.64 58.31 26.94
N GLY A 59 18.82 57.90 25.68
CA GLY A 59 19.77 56.87 25.23
C GLY A 59 19.99 56.92 23.71
N THR A 60 21.24 57.00 23.25
CA THR A 60 21.59 57.30 21.84
C THR A 60 21.67 56.07 20.93
N THR A 61 21.48 56.32 19.62
CA THR A 61 21.61 55.34 18.53
C THR A 61 23.06 54.91 18.27
N LEU A 62 23.23 53.67 17.81
CA LEU A 62 24.29 53.28 16.87
C LEU A 62 23.91 51.98 16.15
N ASP A 63 23.91 52.01 14.82
CA ASP A 63 23.58 50.84 13.99
C ASP A 63 24.70 49.80 13.98
N LYS A 64 24.34 48.53 14.14
CA LYS A 64 25.02 47.41 13.49
C LYS A 64 24.01 46.35 13.06
N MET A 65 23.92 46.12 11.75
CA MET A 65 23.46 44.85 11.22
C MET A 65 24.57 43.82 11.43
N ASP A 66 24.25 42.69 12.05
CA ASP A 66 24.99 41.44 11.84
C ASP A 66 23.98 40.32 11.67
N GLY A 67 23.97 39.71 10.49
CA GLY A 67 22.90 38.83 10.03
C GLY A 67 23.07 37.39 10.48
N ASN A 68 22.76 37.08 11.74
CA ASN A 68 22.63 35.69 12.16
C ASN A 68 21.24 35.13 11.80
N GLN A 69 21.00 34.92 10.50
CA GLN A 69 19.84 34.16 10.03
C GLN A 69 19.99 32.72 10.52
N GLN A 70 19.11 32.26 11.41
CA GLN A 70 18.94 30.82 11.59
C GLN A 70 18.53 30.21 10.25
N PRO A 71 19.17 29.12 9.77
CA PRO A 71 18.67 28.39 8.62
C PRO A 71 17.25 27.91 8.93
N GLY A 72 16.32 28.23 8.03
CA GLY A 72 14.92 28.40 8.38
C GLY A 72 14.18 27.12 8.77
N SER A 73 13.21 27.28 9.67
CA SER A 73 12.06 26.38 9.78
C SER A 73 11.08 26.65 8.62
N PRO A 74 10.15 25.72 8.33
CA PRO A 74 9.98 24.39 8.92
C PRO A 74 10.47 23.27 7.99
N SER A 75 10.77 22.09 8.55
CA SER A 75 10.54 20.86 7.80
C SER A 75 9.03 20.79 7.48
N SER A 76 8.67 20.58 6.22
CA SER A 76 7.26 20.61 5.84
C SER A 76 6.53 19.44 6.49
N GLU A 77 5.66 19.73 7.47
CA GLU A 77 4.96 18.71 8.25
C GLU A 77 4.19 17.74 7.35
N LEU A 78 4.63 16.49 7.32
CA LEU A 78 3.93 15.44 6.60
C LEU A 78 2.79 14.91 7.47
N TRP A 79 1.55 15.09 7.02
CA TRP A 79 0.36 14.56 7.69
C TRP A 79 -0.25 13.41 6.89
N LEU A 80 -0.10 12.17 7.39
CA LEU A 80 -0.62 10.95 6.76
C LEU A 80 -1.97 10.54 7.36
N HIS A 81 -2.76 9.79 6.61
CA HIS A 81 -3.96 9.14 7.15
C HIS A 81 -3.59 7.77 7.73
N ASN A 82 -3.78 7.60 9.03
CA ASN A 82 -3.57 6.31 9.70
C ASN A 82 -4.89 5.52 9.73
N THR A 83 -4.92 4.38 9.06
CA THR A 83 -6.09 3.49 9.00
C THR A 83 -6.51 2.98 10.38
N MET A 84 -5.54 2.71 11.28
CA MET A 84 -5.77 2.19 12.63
C MET A 84 -6.55 3.19 13.49
N SER A 85 -6.15 4.47 13.50
CA SER A 85 -6.81 5.52 14.28
C SER A 85 -7.94 6.24 13.54
N LYS A 86 -8.04 6.01 12.23
CA LYS A 86 -9.02 6.60 11.29
C LYS A 86 -8.94 8.14 11.22
N LYS A 87 -7.75 8.70 11.47
CA LYS A 87 -7.46 10.15 11.54
C LYS A 87 -6.31 10.54 10.62
N LYS A 88 -6.07 11.85 10.48
CA LYS A 88 -4.77 12.35 10.00
C LYS A 88 -3.86 12.56 11.20
N GLU A 89 -2.61 12.14 11.08
CA GLU A 89 -1.60 12.19 12.12
C GLU A 89 -0.31 12.78 11.56
N LEU A 90 0.43 13.50 12.40
CA LEU A 90 1.76 14.01 12.05
C LEU A 90 2.70 12.80 11.92
N PHE A 91 3.33 12.67 10.76
CA PHE A 91 4.31 11.63 10.52
C PHE A 91 5.58 11.92 11.34
N MET A 92 5.89 11.01 12.24
CA MET A 92 7.12 11.00 13.04
C MET A 92 7.85 9.69 12.73
N PRO A 93 9.07 9.73 12.15
CA PRO A 93 9.83 8.52 11.90
C PRO A 93 10.33 7.89 13.21
N LYS A 94 10.43 6.57 13.22
CA LYS A 94 11.01 5.73 14.28
C LYS A 94 12.49 6.03 14.53
N VAL A 95 13.19 6.47 13.49
CA VAL A 95 14.60 6.89 13.52
C VAL A 95 14.72 8.22 12.77
N GLU A 96 15.22 9.26 13.43
CA GLU A 96 15.32 10.61 12.87
C GLU A 96 16.04 10.61 11.50
N GLY A 97 15.45 11.28 10.52
CA GLY A 97 15.95 11.33 9.14
C GLY A 97 15.79 10.05 8.31
N LYS A 98 15.24 8.94 8.83
CA LYS A 98 15.07 7.66 8.10
C LYS A 98 13.62 7.19 8.05
N VAL A 99 13.25 6.44 7.01
CA VAL A 99 11.90 5.86 6.87
C VAL A 99 11.95 4.45 6.27
N GLY A 100 11.45 3.45 6.99
CA GLY A 100 11.14 2.13 6.47
C GLY A 100 9.70 2.05 5.98
N MET A 101 9.50 1.83 4.68
CA MET A 101 8.19 1.71 4.05
C MET A 101 8.04 0.36 3.34
N TYR A 102 7.08 -0.45 3.79
CA TYR A 102 6.66 -1.68 3.09
C TYR A 102 5.36 -1.42 2.33
N VAL A 103 5.25 -1.91 1.09
CA VAL A 103 3.98 -1.88 0.32
C VAL A 103 3.72 -3.24 -0.30
N CYS A 104 2.56 -3.84 -0.01
CA CYS A 104 2.22 -5.15 -0.55
C CYS A 104 2.17 -5.13 -2.08
N GLY A 105 2.89 -6.07 -2.68
CA GLY A 105 3.03 -6.22 -4.12
C GLY A 105 1.90 -7.00 -4.78
N VAL A 106 2.18 -7.50 -5.99
CA VAL A 106 1.21 -8.27 -6.78
C VAL A 106 1.38 -9.78 -6.54
N THR A 107 0.27 -10.50 -6.55
CA THR A 107 0.28 -11.94 -6.87
C THR A 107 0.60 -12.09 -8.36
N ALA A 108 1.75 -12.64 -8.71
CA ALA A 108 2.24 -12.67 -10.09
C ALA A 108 1.62 -13.82 -10.91
N TYR A 109 0.32 -13.74 -11.23
CA TYR A 109 -0.38 -14.75 -12.06
C TYR A 109 -0.99 -14.18 -13.36
N ASP A 110 -1.08 -12.86 -13.51
CA ASP A 110 -1.60 -12.19 -14.70
C ASP A 110 -1.01 -10.78 -14.86
N LEU A 111 -1.35 -10.11 -15.97
CA LEU A 111 -0.89 -8.76 -16.31
C LEU A 111 -1.45 -7.67 -15.37
N SER A 112 -0.73 -6.55 -15.25
CA SER A 112 -1.15 -5.42 -14.44
C SER A 112 -2.42 -4.75 -14.96
N HIS A 113 -3.43 -4.62 -14.11
CA HIS A 113 -4.60 -3.78 -14.38
C HIS A 113 -4.52 -2.42 -13.68
N ILE A 114 -5.38 -1.46 -14.09
CA ILE A 114 -5.36 -0.07 -13.62
C ILE A 114 -5.47 0.09 -12.09
N GLY A 115 -6.04 -0.89 -11.37
CA GLY A 115 -6.04 -0.94 -9.91
C GLY A 115 -4.62 -1.01 -9.31
N HIS A 116 -3.74 -1.83 -9.88
CA HIS A 116 -2.33 -1.93 -9.47
C HIS A 116 -1.60 -0.61 -9.76
N ALA A 117 -1.78 -0.06 -10.97
CA ALA A 117 -1.21 1.22 -11.34
C ALA A 117 -1.60 2.34 -10.35
N ARG A 118 -2.87 2.41 -9.92
CA ARG A 118 -3.34 3.37 -8.92
C ARG A 118 -2.60 3.22 -7.57
N VAL A 119 -2.43 2.00 -7.09
CA VAL A 119 -1.71 1.72 -5.83
C VAL A 119 -0.26 2.17 -5.95
N TYR A 120 0.49 1.64 -6.92
CA TYR A 120 1.93 1.87 -6.98
C TYR A 120 2.32 3.29 -7.41
N VAL A 121 1.50 3.99 -8.21
CA VAL A 121 1.71 5.44 -8.47
C VAL A 121 1.44 6.27 -7.20
N THR A 122 0.47 5.88 -6.36
CA THR A 122 0.20 6.58 -5.09
C THR A 122 1.37 6.44 -4.11
N PHE A 123 1.95 5.23 -4.00
CA PHE A 123 3.12 4.99 -3.16
C PHE A 123 4.43 5.52 -3.77
N ASP A 124 4.56 5.61 -5.09
CA ASP A 124 5.67 6.32 -5.75
C ASP A 124 5.63 7.83 -5.46
N VAL A 125 4.45 8.46 -5.50
CA VAL A 125 4.30 9.87 -5.10
C VAL A 125 4.71 10.08 -3.63
N LEU A 126 4.33 9.17 -2.72
CA LEU A 126 4.74 9.22 -1.32
C LEU A 126 6.27 9.01 -1.16
N TYR A 127 6.85 8.01 -1.83
CA TYR A 127 8.29 7.73 -1.82
C TYR A 127 9.11 8.92 -2.32
N ARG A 128 8.69 9.54 -3.43
CA ARG A 128 9.27 10.76 -3.98
C ARG A 128 9.15 11.94 -3.02
N TYR A 129 8.00 12.12 -2.37
CA TYR A 129 7.77 13.23 -1.44
C TYR A 129 8.61 13.08 -0.17
N LEU A 130 8.68 11.88 0.42
CA LEU A 130 9.55 11.59 1.57
C LEU A 130 11.02 11.92 1.25
N LYS A 131 11.52 11.52 0.07
CA LYS A 131 12.89 11.84 -0.38
C LYS A 131 13.09 13.33 -0.67
N HIS A 132 12.05 14.04 -1.11
CA HIS A 132 12.06 15.49 -1.26
C HIS A 132 12.12 16.24 0.08
N LEU A 133 11.49 15.69 1.13
CA LEU A 133 11.62 16.18 2.51
C LEU A 133 12.99 15.89 3.15
N GLY A 134 13.87 15.15 2.46
CA GLY A 134 15.23 14.83 2.91
C GLY A 134 15.41 13.48 3.61
N TYR A 135 14.36 12.64 3.69
CA TYR A 135 14.45 11.34 4.36
C TYR A 135 15.29 10.32 3.56
N GLU A 136 16.09 9.54 4.29
CA GLU A 136 16.67 8.28 3.82
C GLU A 136 15.58 7.19 3.85
N VAL A 137 14.94 6.94 2.71
CA VAL A 137 13.80 6.01 2.63
C VAL A 137 14.24 4.64 2.11
N CYS A 138 14.06 3.60 2.94
CA CYS A 138 14.10 2.20 2.52
C CYS A 138 12.69 1.77 2.12
N TYR A 139 12.44 1.62 0.82
CA TYR A 139 11.16 1.17 0.28
C TYR A 139 11.25 -0.30 -0.13
N VAL A 140 10.41 -1.14 0.45
CA VAL A 140 10.30 -2.57 0.15
C VAL A 140 8.92 -2.86 -0.48
N ARG A 141 8.89 -3.66 -1.55
CA ARG A 141 7.65 -4.19 -2.16
C ARG A 141 7.88 -5.64 -2.56
N ASN A 142 7.08 -6.58 -2.07
CA ASN A 142 7.29 -7.99 -2.43
C ASN A 142 6.74 -8.36 -3.82
N PHE A 143 7.03 -9.59 -4.24
CA PHE A 143 6.19 -10.36 -5.14
C PHE A 143 5.68 -11.61 -4.41
N THR A 144 4.36 -11.79 -4.35
CA THR A 144 3.80 -13.12 -4.07
C THR A 144 3.91 -13.91 -5.37
N ASP A 145 5.00 -14.66 -5.50
CA ASP A 145 5.33 -15.52 -6.66
C ASP A 145 4.97 -17.01 -6.42
N VAL A 146 4.32 -17.29 -5.29
CA VAL A 146 3.78 -18.59 -4.85
C VAL A 146 2.37 -18.36 -4.30
N ASP A 147 1.31 -18.79 -5.00
CA ASP A 147 -0.10 -18.66 -4.54
C ASP A 147 -1.01 -19.70 -5.22
N ASP A 148 -2.20 -19.94 -4.64
CA ASP A 148 -3.27 -20.75 -5.23
C ASP A 148 -3.66 -20.27 -6.64
N LYS A 149 -3.69 -18.95 -6.90
CA LYS A 149 -4.00 -18.40 -8.24
C LYS A 149 -2.90 -18.69 -9.26
N ILE A 150 -1.64 -18.65 -8.82
CA ILE A 150 -0.46 -18.94 -9.67
C ILE A 150 -0.48 -20.42 -10.05
N ILE A 151 -0.71 -21.31 -9.08
CA ILE A 151 -0.87 -22.76 -9.29
C ILE A 151 -2.05 -23.04 -10.24
N ALA A 152 -3.20 -22.40 -10.03
CA ALA A 152 -4.37 -22.56 -10.89
C ALA A 152 -4.09 -22.12 -12.33
N ARG A 153 -3.55 -20.90 -12.53
CA ARG A 153 -3.23 -20.38 -13.87
C ARG A 153 -2.12 -21.16 -14.57
N ALA A 154 -1.11 -21.62 -13.85
CA ALA A 154 -0.06 -22.48 -14.40
C ALA A 154 -0.65 -23.80 -14.92
N LYS A 155 -1.59 -24.39 -14.17
CA LYS A 155 -2.36 -25.57 -14.62
C LYS A 155 -3.29 -25.27 -15.81
N GLU A 156 -3.89 -24.09 -15.90
CA GLU A 156 -4.68 -23.65 -17.07
C GLU A 156 -3.83 -23.53 -18.34
N LEU A 157 -2.56 -23.12 -18.23
CA LEU A 157 -1.63 -22.92 -19.35
C LEU A 157 -0.68 -24.10 -19.62
N ALA A 158 -0.67 -25.12 -18.76
CA ALA A 158 0.33 -26.19 -18.73
C ALA A 158 1.79 -25.68 -18.60
N GLU A 159 1.99 -24.62 -17.83
CA GLU A 159 3.29 -24.03 -17.48
C GLU A 159 3.74 -24.44 -16.06
N ASP A 160 5.04 -24.31 -15.76
CA ASP A 160 5.55 -24.39 -14.39
C ASP A 160 5.12 -23.15 -13.58
N PRO A 161 4.52 -23.29 -12.37
CA PRO A 161 4.10 -22.16 -11.54
C PRO A 161 5.18 -21.10 -11.27
N ILE A 162 6.43 -21.50 -11.05
CA ILE A 162 7.52 -20.58 -10.72
C ILE A 162 8.01 -19.83 -11.98
N SER A 163 8.06 -20.51 -13.12
CA SER A 163 8.39 -19.88 -14.42
C SER A 163 7.29 -18.92 -14.87
N LEU A 164 6.03 -19.27 -14.64
CA LEU A 164 4.89 -18.39 -14.89
C LEU A 164 4.94 -17.14 -14.01
N SER A 165 5.17 -17.29 -12.70
CA SER A 165 5.21 -16.14 -11.80
C SER A 165 6.39 -15.22 -12.05
N ARG A 166 7.57 -15.77 -12.35
CA ARG A 166 8.72 -15.00 -12.84
C ARG A 166 8.37 -14.14 -14.05
N ARG A 167 7.73 -14.71 -15.08
CA ARG A 167 7.28 -14.01 -16.29
C ARG A 167 6.33 -12.84 -15.98
N TYR A 168 5.44 -12.97 -14.99
CA TYR A 168 4.53 -11.89 -14.60
C TYR A 168 5.16 -10.85 -13.66
N CYS A 169 6.15 -11.20 -12.84
CA CYS A 169 6.98 -10.20 -12.15
C CYS A 169 7.68 -9.29 -13.16
N ASP A 170 8.23 -9.86 -14.22
CA ASP A 170 9.03 -9.13 -15.21
C ASP A 170 8.14 -8.20 -16.07
N GLU A 171 6.96 -8.65 -16.51
CA GLU A 171 5.94 -7.77 -17.14
C GLU A 171 5.48 -6.64 -16.20
N PHE A 172 5.26 -6.92 -14.91
CA PHE A 172 4.92 -5.90 -13.91
C PHE A 172 6.03 -4.85 -13.74
N ILE A 173 7.30 -5.25 -13.70
CA ILE A 173 8.44 -4.33 -13.66
C ILE A 173 8.45 -3.45 -14.92
N GLN A 174 8.16 -3.99 -16.10
CA GLN A 174 8.02 -3.19 -17.32
C GLN A 174 6.84 -2.21 -17.23
N ASP A 175 5.69 -2.58 -16.67
CA ASP A 175 4.56 -1.66 -16.46
C ASP A 175 4.95 -0.53 -15.48
N MET A 176 5.67 -0.82 -14.39
CA MET A 176 6.16 0.20 -13.45
C MET A 176 7.11 1.20 -14.12
N VAL A 177 8.01 0.71 -14.98
CA VAL A 177 8.90 1.57 -15.79
C VAL A 177 8.11 2.45 -16.77
N HIS A 178 7.10 1.90 -17.46
CA HIS A 178 6.23 2.69 -18.35
C HIS A 178 5.38 3.73 -17.59
N LEU A 179 5.01 3.46 -16.33
CA LEU A 179 4.32 4.40 -15.44
C LEU A 179 5.28 5.41 -14.77
N GLN A 180 6.59 5.32 -15.02
CA GLN A 180 7.63 6.15 -14.43
C GLN A 180 7.72 6.04 -12.89
N CYS A 181 7.24 4.96 -12.29
CA CYS A 181 7.45 4.70 -10.86
C CYS A 181 8.95 4.47 -10.61
N LEU A 182 9.48 4.97 -9.50
CA LEU A 182 10.81 4.60 -9.05
C LEU A 182 10.83 3.12 -8.61
N PRO A 183 11.95 2.41 -8.81
CA PRO A 183 12.12 1.09 -8.22
C PRO A 183 12.12 1.20 -6.68
N PRO A 184 11.60 0.17 -5.97
CA PRO A 184 11.86 -0.04 -4.56
C PRO A 184 13.37 -0.10 -4.25
N SER A 185 13.73 0.13 -3.00
CA SER A 185 15.06 -0.18 -2.47
C SER A 185 15.32 -1.70 -2.45
N VAL A 186 14.28 -2.51 -2.21
CA VAL A 186 14.32 -3.97 -2.28
C VAL A 186 13.00 -4.51 -2.84
N GLU A 187 13.05 -5.52 -3.71
CA GLU A 187 11.86 -6.13 -4.32
C GLU A 187 11.83 -7.67 -4.13
N PRO A 188 11.60 -8.17 -2.90
CA PRO A 188 11.78 -9.59 -2.55
C PRO A 188 10.67 -10.52 -3.07
N ARG A 189 11.02 -11.78 -3.36
CA ARG A 189 10.09 -12.83 -3.78
C ARG A 189 9.84 -13.83 -2.64
N VAL A 190 8.62 -14.38 -2.55
CA VAL A 190 8.24 -15.39 -1.55
C VAL A 190 9.09 -16.65 -1.68
N SER A 191 9.31 -17.12 -2.92
CA SER A 191 10.12 -18.33 -3.18
C SER A 191 11.56 -18.24 -2.65
N ASP A 192 12.14 -17.03 -2.63
CA ASP A 192 13.48 -16.75 -2.11
C ASP A 192 13.53 -16.59 -0.57
N HIS A 193 12.38 -16.36 0.09
CA HIS A 193 12.30 -16.00 1.52
C HIS A 193 11.85 -17.11 2.46
N MET A 194 11.68 -18.34 1.95
CA MET A 194 11.10 -19.44 2.72
C MET A 194 11.77 -19.76 4.07
N PRO A 195 13.10 -19.62 4.28
CA PRO A 195 13.71 -19.78 5.60
C PRO A 195 13.17 -18.79 6.65
N HIS A 196 12.97 -17.53 6.29
CA HIS A 196 12.42 -16.49 7.17
C HIS A 196 10.95 -16.78 7.51
N ILE A 197 10.17 -17.18 6.50
CA ILE A 197 8.76 -17.55 6.66
C ILE A 197 8.64 -18.75 7.61
N ILE A 198 9.39 -19.83 7.37
CA ILE A 198 9.38 -21.02 8.22
C ILE A 198 9.82 -20.67 9.65
N ASP A 199 10.80 -19.78 9.84
CA ASP A 199 11.21 -19.39 11.19
C ASP A 199 10.15 -18.58 11.93
N MET A 200 9.51 -17.62 11.25
CA MET A 200 8.40 -16.85 11.84
C MET A 200 7.23 -17.77 12.23
N ILE A 201 6.86 -18.76 11.40
CA ILE A 201 5.82 -19.74 11.77
C ILE A 201 6.21 -20.55 13.01
N LYS A 202 7.50 -20.93 13.19
CA LYS A 202 7.94 -21.55 14.45
C LYS A 202 7.71 -20.62 15.63
N GLN A 203 8.16 -19.36 15.54
CA GLN A 203 8.00 -18.39 16.63
C GLN A 203 6.52 -18.22 17.03
N ILE A 204 5.59 -18.15 16.06
CA ILE A 204 4.15 -18.07 16.32
C ILE A 204 3.61 -19.37 16.98
N VAL A 205 4.08 -20.55 16.55
CA VAL A 205 3.71 -21.85 17.16
C VAL A 205 4.26 -21.98 18.58
N ASP A 206 5.53 -21.66 18.80
CA ASP A 206 6.23 -21.80 20.08
C ASP A 206 5.71 -20.80 21.12
N ASN A 207 5.27 -19.61 20.68
CA ASN A 207 4.55 -18.63 21.50
C ASN A 207 3.06 -19.00 21.75
N GLY A 208 2.57 -20.09 21.16
CA GLY A 208 1.20 -20.60 21.39
C GLY A 208 0.08 -19.92 20.58
N TYR A 209 0.41 -19.08 19.59
CA TYR A 209 -0.57 -18.40 18.74
C TYR A 209 -1.03 -19.24 17.54
N ALA A 210 -0.42 -20.40 17.28
CA ALA A 210 -0.76 -21.28 16.18
C ALA A 210 -0.90 -22.75 16.59
N TYR A 211 -1.62 -23.53 15.76
CA TYR A 211 -1.80 -24.97 15.94
C TYR A 211 -1.70 -25.73 14.61
N ARG A 212 -1.23 -26.98 14.67
CA ARG A 212 -1.06 -27.88 13.51
C ARG A 212 -2.26 -28.81 13.36
N VAL A 213 -2.73 -29.03 12.13
CA VAL A 213 -3.72 -30.07 11.79
C VAL A 213 -3.31 -30.76 10.50
N GLU A 214 -3.09 -32.07 10.53
CA GLU A 214 -2.76 -32.93 9.36
C GLU A 214 -1.55 -32.49 8.49
N GLY A 215 -0.73 -31.56 8.98
CA GLY A 215 0.41 -30.99 8.25
C GLY A 215 0.25 -29.50 7.94
N ASP A 216 -1.00 -29.02 7.84
CA ASP A 216 -1.31 -27.60 7.82
C ASP A 216 -1.01 -26.97 9.19
N VAL A 217 -0.72 -25.66 9.20
CA VAL A 217 -0.58 -24.85 10.42
C VAL A 217 -1.50 -23.64 10.30
N PHE A 218 -2.30 -23.39 11.33
CA PHE A 218 -3.26 -22.28 11.40
C PHE A 218 -2.92 -21.34 12.54
N PHE A 219 -3.08 -20.03 12.30
CA PHE A 219 -3.11 -19.02 13.35
C PHE A 219 -4.45 -19.08 14.10
N SER A 220 -4.41 -18.98 15.43
CA SER A 220 -5.56 -19.05 16.33
C SER A 220 -6.02 -17.63 16.67
N VAL A 221 -7.01 -17.09 15.97
CA VAL A 221 -7.40 -15.66 16.17
C VAL A 221 -7.96 -15.39 17.56
N GLU A 222 -8.49 -16.41 18.23
CA GLU A 222 -8.93 -16.33 19.64
C GLU A 222 -7.79 -16.08 20.63
N ASN A 223 -6.53 -16.36 20.24
CA ASN A 223 -5.36 -16.15 21.09
C ASN A 223 -4.78 -14.73 20.95
N PHE A 224 -5.27 -13.91 20.03
CA PHE A 224 -4.84 -12.52 19.81
C PHE A 224 -6.02 -11.55 20.05
N PRO A 225 -6.20 -11.05 21.30
CA PRO A 225 -7.36 -10.22 21.69
C PRO A 225 -7.56 -8.95 20.87
N GLU A 226 -6.48 -8.42 20.29
CA GLU A 226 -6.45 -7.22 19.45
C GLU A 226 -6.92 -7.47 17.99
N TYR A 227 -7.24 -8.71 17.62
CA TYR A 227 -7.63 -9.05 16.23
C TYR A 227 -8.88 -8.29 15.77
N GLY A 228 -8.75 -7.53 14.67
CA GLY A 228 -9.82 -6.69 14.13
C GLY A 228 -9.65 -5.19 14.39
N GLN A 229 -8.59 -4.78 15.11
CA GLN A 229 -8.34 -3.37 15.44
C GLN A 229 -8.12 -2.49 14.20
N LEU A 230 -7.40 -2.97 13.17
CA LEU A 230 -7.06 -2.18 11.97
C LEU A 230 -8.30 -1.88 11.14
N SER A 231 -9.08 -2.91 10.81
CA SER A 231 -10.32 -2.75 10.06
C SER A 231 -11.44 -2.15 10.92
N GLY A 232 -11.42 -2.40 12.24
CA GLY A 232 -12.52 -2.13 13.16
C GLY A 232 -13.69 -3.10 13.00
N ARG A 233 -13.45 -4.31 12.48
CA ARG A 233 -14.44 -5.41 12.44
C ARG A 233 -14.37 -6.22 13.73
N LYS A 234 -15.51 -6.65 14.25
CA LYS A 234 -15.53 -7.61 15.37
C LYS A 234 -15.29 -9.03 14.86
N LEU A 235 -14.72 -9.88 15.70
CA LEU A 235 -14.75 -11.34 15.51
C LEU A 235 -16.18 -11.87 15.31
N GLU A 236 -17.17 -11.27 15.98
CA GLU A 236 -18.60 -11.55 15.83
C GLU A 236 -19.11 -11.33 14.39
N ASP A 237 -18.64 -10.25 13.74
CA ASP A 237 -19.03 -9.86 12.38
C ASP A 237 -18.26 -10.64 11.31
N ASN A 238 -17.09 -11.19 11.66
CA ASN A 238 -16.18 -11.92 10.77
C ASN A 238 -16.65 -13.36 10.44
N ARG A 239 -17.96 -13.63 10.46
CA ARG A 239 -18.53 -14.86 9.90
C ARG A 239 -18.20 -14.92 8.40
N ALA A 240 -17.49 -16.00 8.00
CA ALA A 240 -16.72 -16.08 6.77
C ALA A 240 -17.44 -15.55 5.51
N GLY A 241 -16.93 -14.45 4.95
CA GLY A 241 -17.44 -13.81 3.73
C GLY A 241 -17.11 -14.57 2.44
N GLU A 242 -17.91 -15.60 2.14
CA GLU A 242 -18.27 -16.09 0.79
C GLU A 242 -17.16 -16.30 -0.27
N ARG A 243 -15.89 -16.53 0.11
CA ARG A 243 -14.78 -16.73 -0.87
C ARG A 243 -13.88 -17.94 -0.65
N VAL A 244 -13.99 -18.64 0.47
CA VAL A 244 -13.26 -19.90 0.72
C VAL A 244 -14.22 -20.88 1.37
N ALA A 245 -14.16 -22.16 0.98
CA ALA A 245 -14.93 -23.21 1.65
C ALA A 245 -14.54 -23.29 3.13
N VAL A 246 -15.53 -23.48 4.01
CA VAL A 246 -15.27 -23.59 5.46
C VAL A 246 -14.53 -24.89 5.74
N ASP A 247 -13.23 -24.79 5.99
CA ASP A 247 -12.41 -25.92 6.44
C ASP A 247 -12.82 -26.29 7.87
N SER A 248 -13.58 -27.37 8.00
CA SER A 248 -14.13 -27.89 9.26
C SER A 248 -13.07 -28.43 10.22
N ARG A 249 -11.79 -28.41 9.83
CA ARG A 249 -10.64 -28.77 10.68
C ARG A 249 -10.13 -27.59 11.52
N LYS A 250 -10.56 -26.36 11.21
CA LYS A 250 -10.25 -25.17 12.02
C LYS A 250 -11.02 -25.17 13.34
N ARG A 251 -10.40 -24.59 14.38
CA ARG A 251 -11.02 -24.37 15.70
C ARG A 251 -12.02 -23.21 15.63
N ASN A 252 -11.60 -22.07 15.07
CA ASN A 252 -12.46 -20.94 14.78
C ASN A 252 -12.55 -20.71 13.25
N PRO A 253 -13.73 -20.42 12.66
CA PRO A 253 -13.86 -20.15 11.22
C PRO A 253 -12.96 -19.03 10.67
N ALA A 254 -12.60 -18.05 11.52
CA ALA A 254 -11.73 -16.92 11.18
C ALA A 254 -10.22 -17.22 11.29
N ASP A 255 -9.83 -18.39 11.84
CA ASP A 255 -8.43 -18.86 11.82
C ASP A 255 -7.91 -18.92 10.38
N PHE A 256 -6.65 -18.54 10.14
CA PHE A 256 -6.06 -18.48 8.80
C PHE A 256 -4.79 -19.34 8.69
N ALA A 257 -4.50 -19.82 7.49
CA ALA A 257 -3.34 -20.69 7.27
C ALA A 257 -2.04 -19.89 7.34
N LEU A 258 -1.08 -20.42 8.10
CA LEU A 258 0.33 -20.04 8.11
C LEU A 258 1.13 -20.96 7.18
N TRP A 259 0.85 -22.26 7.25
CA TRP A 259 1.44 -23.29 6.39
C TRP A 259 0.35 -24.16 5.79
N LYS A 260 0.46 -24.45 4.50
CA LYS A 260 -0.47 -25.30 3.74
C LYS A 260 0.29 -26.54 3.28
N ALA A 261 -0.15 -27.72 3.68
CA ALA A 261 0.50 -28.97 3.31
C ALA A 261 0.36 -29.24 1.80
N SER A 262 1.44 -29.66 1.13
CA SER A 262 1.43 -30.02 -0.29
C SER A 262 1.17 -31.52 -0.53
N PHE A 263 0.82 -32.27 0.53
CA PHE A 263 0.42 -33.67 0.48
C PHE A 263 -1.07 -33.84 0.80
N MET A 264 -1.69 -34.84 0.18
CA MET A 264 -3.06 -35.28 0.44
C MET A 264 -3.09 -36.33 1.57
N ARG A 265 -4.27 -36.57 2.17
CA ARG A 265 -4.45 -37.48 3.34
C ARG A 265 -4.09 -38.96 3.09
N ASN A 266 -3.76 -39.31 1.85
CA ASN A 266 -3.28 -40.62 1.36
C ASN A 266 -1.76 -40.64 1.09
N ASN A 267 -1.01 -39.61 1.50
CA ASN A 267 0.42 -39.38 1.21
C ASN A 267 0.79 -39.25 -0.28
N SER A 268 -0.15 -38.97 -1.20
CA SER A 268 0.22 -38.49 -2.54
C SER A 268 0.47 -36.98 -2.50
N ALA A 269 1.56 -36.52 -3.11
CA ALA A 269 1.79 -35.10 -3.36
C ALA A 269 0.67 -34.51 -4.23
N LYS A 270 0.35 -33.22 -4.06
CA LYS A 270 -0.55 -32.49 -4.95
C LYS A 270 0.20 -32.23 -6.26
N GLU A 271 -0.16 -32.98 -7.29
CA GLU A 271 0.53 -32.99 -8.59
C GLU A 271 0.60 -31.58 -9.21
N GLY A 272 1.84 -31.09 -9.38
CA GLY A 272 2.12 -29.75 -9.93
C GLY A 272 2.15 -28.59 -8.92
N GLU A 273 1.91 -28.81 -7.63
CA GLU A 273 2.11 -27.75 -6.62
C GLU A 273 3.59 -27.65 -6.19
N PRO A 274 4.19 -26.45 -6.18
CA PRO A 274 5.52 -26.24 -5.60
C PRO A 274 5.46 -26.43 -4.08
N PHE A 275 6.54 -26.95 -3.50
CA PHE A 275 6.65 -27.18 -2.06
C PHE A 275 8.08 -27.01 -1.55
N TRP A 276 8.19 -26.77 -0.25
CA TRP A 276 9.43 -26.65 0.52
C TRP A 276 9.32 -27.54 1.77
N GLU A 277 10.46 -28.02 2.25
CA GLU A 277 10.54 -28.80 3.49
C GLU A 277 10.35 -27.92 4.73
N SER A 278 9.66 -28.43 5.75
CA SER A 278 9.41 -27.70 7.01
C SER A 278 9.25 -28.65 8.21
N PRO A 279 9.29 -28.13 9.46
CA PRO A 279 8.99 -28.92 10.66
C PRO A 279 7.60 -29.58 10.66
N TRP A 280 6.67 -29.06 9.86
CA TRP A 280 5.29 -29.55 9.77
C TRP A 280 5.07 -30.49 8.57
N GLY A 281 6.15 -30.81 7.83
CA GLY A 281 6.12 -31.58 6.59
C GLY A 281 6.10 -30.68 5.34
N PRO A 282 6.20 -31.27 4.15
CA PRO A 282 6.38 -30.50 2.92
C PRO A 282 5.13 -29.72 2.56
N GLY A 283 5.30 -28.43 2.23
CA GLY A 283 4.19 -27.51 2.03
C GLY A 283 4.64 -26.16 1.48
N ARG A 284 3.80 -25.16 1.67
CA ARG A 284 3.97 -23.79 1.18
C ARG A 284 3.26 -22.79 2.11
N PRO A 285 3.59 -21.49 2.09
CA PRO A 285 2.99 -20.53 3.01
C PRO A 285 1.49 -20.32 2.77
N GLY A 286 0.85 -19.71 3.76
CA GLY A 286 -0.36 -18.91 3.55
C GLY A 286 -0.02 -17.47 3.21
N TRP A 287 -0.84 -16.85 2.35
CA TRP A 287 -0.63 -15.51 1.76
C TRP A 287 -0.21 -14.40 2.73
N HIS A 288 -0.61 -14.47 4.01
CA HIS A 288 -0.33 -13.42 5.00
C HIS A 288 1.12 -13.48 5.54
N ILE A 289 1.59 -14.69 5.90
CA ILE A 289 2.88 -14.84 6.59
C ILE A 289 4.08 -14.44 5.70
N GLU A 290 3.88 -14.48 4.39
CA GLU A 290 4.78 -13.97 3.36
C GLU A 290 5.22 -12.52 3.66
N CYS A 291 4.26 -11.62 3.87
CA CYS A 291 4.51 -10.20 4.01
C CYS A 291 5.03 -9.83 5.40
N SER A 292 4.53 -10.45 6.48
CA SER A 292 5.13 -10.29 7.82
C SER A 292 6.60 -10.73 7.84
N ALA A 293 6.92 -11.89 7.28
CA ALA A 293 8.30 -12.40 7.27
C ALA A 293 9.24 -11.57 6.39
N MET A 294 8.80 -11.16 5.19
CA MET A 294 9.62 -10.33 4.29
C MET A 294 9.78 -8.89 4.82
N SER A 295 8.73 -8.27 5.35
CA SER A 295 8.83 -6.93 5.93
C SER A 295 9.75 -6.93 7.17
N ALA A 296 9.62 -7.93 8.06
CA ALA A 296 10.50 -8.09 9.21
C ALA A 296 11.97 -8.34 8.82
N ALA A 297 12.24 -9.10 7.75
CA ALA A 297 13.60 -9.38 7.28
C ALA A 297 14.36 -8.13 6.78
N TYR A 298 13.66 -7.13 6.23
CA TYR A 298 14.28 -5.91 5.68
C TYR A 298 14.13 -4.66 6.55
N LEU A 299 13.06 -4.55 7.34
CA LEU A 299 12.72 -3.36 8.12
C LEU A 299 12.60 -3.64 9.63
N GLY A 300 12.70 -4.91 10.06
CA GLY A 300 12.42 -5.35 11.42
C GLY A 300 10.92 -5.41 11.74
N TYR A 301 10.55 -6.02 12.87
CA TYR A 301 9.15 -6.21 13.32
C TYR A 301 8.37 -4.92 13.62
N SER A 302 8.92 -3.72 13.37
CA SER A 302 8.26 -2.44 13.62
C SER A 302 8.93 -1.34 12.81
N PHE A 303 8.24 -0.88 11.76
CA PHE A 303 8.68 0.12 10.80
C PHE A 303 7.62 1.21 10.59
N ASP A 304 7.92 2.23 9.79
CA ASP A 304 7.19 3.51 9.80
C ASP A 304 5.88 3.51 8.99
N ILE A 305 5.87 2.86 7.82
CA ILE A 305 4.74 2.93 6.88
C ILE A 305 4.47 1.55 6.28
N HIS A 306 3.26 1.04 6.45
CA HIS A 306 2.74 -0.14 5.75
C HIS A 306 1.62 0.29 4.78
N GLY A 307 1.80 0.03 3.48
CA GLY A 307 0.89 0.40 2.40
C GLY A 307 0.37 -0.79 1.59
N GLY A 308 -0.73 -0.59 0.86
CA GLY A 308 -1.32 -1.61 0.00
C GLY A 308 -2.61 -1.15 -0.69
N GLY A 309 -3.35 -2.10 -1.27
CA GLY A 309 -4.73 -1.87 -1.72
C GLY A 309 -5.68 -1.67 -0.53
N MET A 310 -6.77 -0.91 -0.72
CA MET A 310 -7.76 -0.71 0.35
C MET A 310 -8.52 -2.00 0.70
N ASP A 311 -8.56 -2.94 -0.24
CA ASP A 311 -9.02 -4.32 -0.10
C ASP A 311 -8.08 -5.21 0.72
N LEU A 312 -6.82 -4.81 0.93
CA LEU A 312 -5.86 -5.54 1.76
C LEU A 312 -6.03 -5.22 3.26
N VAL A 313 -6.74 -4.15 3.63
CA VAL A 313 -7.00 -3.79 5.05
C VAL A 313 -7.64 -4.93 5.84
N PHE A 314 -8.48 -5.75 5.20
CA PHE A 314 -8.95 -7.01 5.77
C PHE A 314 -9.23 -8.04 4.67
N PRO A 315 -8.70 -9.28 4.75
CA PRO A 315 -7.98 -9.84 5.91
C PRO A 315 -6.46 -9.62 5.89
N HIS A 316 -5.85 -9.09 4.81
CA HIS A 316 -4.40 -9.19 4.62
C HIS A 316 -3.58 -8.50 5.71
N HIS A 317 -3.64 -7.16 5.81
CA HIS A 317 -2.88 -6.39 6.79
C HIS A 317 -3.31 -6.65 8.25
N GLU A 318 -4.57 -7.05 8.48
CA GLU A 318 -5.07 -7.42 9.81
C GLU A 318 -4.40 -8.72 10.31
N ASN A 319 -4.26 -9.71 9.42
CA ASN A 319 -3.56 -10.95 9.72
C ASN A 319 -2.06 -10.70 9.92
N GLU A 320 -1.46 -9.83 9.09
CA GLU A 320 -0.03 -9.49 9.19
C GLU A 320 0.34 -8.76 10.50
N ILE A 321 -0.61 -8.04 11.12
CA ILE A 321 -0.44 -7.39 12.44
C ILE A 321 -0.55 -8.41 13.59
N ALA A 322 -1.25 -9.53 13.37
CA ALA A 322 -1.40 -10.60 14.36
C ALA A 322 -0.25 -11.61 14.35
N GLN A 323 0.54 -11.66 13.27
CA GLN A 323 1.61 -12.64 12.99
C GLN A 323 2.99 -12.23 13.53
#